data_AF-A0AAD9BIV0-F1
#
_entry.id   AF-A0AAD9BIV0-F1
#
_cell.length_a   1.000
_cell.length_b   1.000
_cell.length_c   1.000
_cell.angle_alpha   90.00
_cell.angle_beta   90.00
_cell.angle_gamma   90.00
#
_symmetry.space_group_name_H-M   'P 1'
#
loop_
_entity.id
_entity.type
_entity.pdbx_description
1 polymer ?
#
loop_
_entity_poly.entity_id
_entity_poly.type
_entity_poly.pdbx_seq_one_letter_code
_entity_poly.pdbx_strand_id
1 'polypeptide(L)'
;MTLSSVGACCLSPEAKEARRINDEIERQLRRDERDSRREYKLLLLGTGESGKSTFIKQMRIIHGRGYSDEDKRGFSRLVHQNIFTAMQAMANATLVCGVDVERVTTLPQPYADAIKSLWSDAGIQECYHRKREYQLSDSARYYLDEMDRISDASYLPTQQDVLRVRVPTTGIIEYPFDLEDVVFR
;
A
#
# COMPACT_ATOMS: atom_id res chain seq x y z
N MET A 1 56.55 1.82 6.28
CA MET A 1 56.49 0.39 6.65
C MET A 1 55.88 0.29 8.03
N THR A 2 54.56 0.12 8.12
CA THR A 2 53.80 0.24 9.38
C THR A 2 53.54 -1.14 9.99
N LEU A 3 54.31 -1.48 11.03
CA LEU A 3 53.97 -2.17 12.30
C LEU A 3 52.79 -3.19 12.42
N SER A 4 52.31 -3.83 11.36
CA SER A 4 51.20 -4.81 11.44
C SER A 4 51.62 -6.29 11.46
N SER A 5 52.92 -6.60 11.45
CA SER A 5 53.41 -7.99 11.23
C SER A 5 53.75 -8.79 12.50
N VAL A 6 53.71 -8.21 13.71
CA VAL A 6 54.34 -8.85 14.90
C VAL A 6 53.37 -9.65 15.79
N GLY A 7 52.06 -9.67 15.51
CA GLY A 7 51.05 -10.24 16.42
C GLY A 7 50.33 -11.51 15.97
N ALA A 8 50.78 -12.22 14.93
CA ALA A 8 49.97 -13.28 14.30
C ALA A 8 50.29 -14.72 14.74
N CYS A 9 51.34 -14.96 15.52
CA CYS A 9 51.86 -16.32 15.73
C CYS A 9 51.30 -17.10 16.94
N CYS A 10 50.49 -16.50 17.84
CA CYS A 10 50.10 -17.14 19.10
C CYS A 10 48.60 -17.07 19.45
N LEU A 11 47.71 -16.96 18.45
CA LEU A 11 46.26 -16.98 18.70
C LEU A 11 45.74 -18.42 18.70
N SER A 12 44.89 -18.76 19.69
CA SER A 12 44.14 -20.02 19.70
C SER A 12 43.29 -20.13 18.42
N PRO A 13 42.98 -21.34 17.93
CA PRO A 13 42.14 -21.52 16.74
C PRO A 13 40.81 -20.74 16.83
N GLU A 14 40.22 -20.69 18.02
CA GLU A 14 39.01 -19.93 18.33
C GLU A 14 39.22 -18.41 18.21
N ALA A 15 40.35 -17.88 18.72
CA ALA A 15 40.66 -16.46 18.61
C ALA A 15 40.98 -16.04 17.16
N LYS A 16 41.52 -16.94 16.34
CA LYS A 16 41.70 -16.70 14.89
C LYS A 16 40.37 -16.64 14.17
N GLU A 17 39.42 -17.55 14.46
CA GLU A 17 38.10 -17.52 13.83
C GLU A 17 37.27 -16.32 14.30
N ALA A 18 37.31 -15.99 15.59
CA ALA A 18 36.66 -14.78 16.11
C ALA A 18 37.17 -13.50 15.43
N ARG A 19 38.48 -13.41 15.19
CA ARG A 19 39.06 -12.28 14.43
C ARG A 19 38.61 -12.27 12.98
N ARG A 20 38.53 -13.43 12.32
CA ARG A 20 38.03 -13.55 10.94
C ARG A 20 36.58 -13.09 10.82
N ILE A 21 35.73 -13.47 11.78
CA ILE A 21 34.33 -13.05 11.87
C ILE A 21 34.25 -11.54 12.12
N ASN A 22 35.02 -11.01 13.07
CA ASN A 22 35.04 -9.58 13.35
C ASN A 22 35.48 -8.76 12.13
N ASP A 23 36.53 -9.19 11.42
CA ASP A 23 37.01 -8.52 10.21
C ASP A 23 35.96 -8.55 9.09
N GLU A 24 35.13 -9.59 9.00
CA GLU A 24 34.02 -9.67 8.04
C GLU A 24 32.86 -8.75 8.44
N ILE A 25 32.49 -8.72 9.73
CA ILE A 25 31.46 -7.80 10.24
C ILE A 25 31.90 -6.34 10.00
N GLU A 26 33.15 -5.99 10.29
CA GLU A 26 33.66 -4.65 10.02
C GLU A 26 33.62 -4.29 8.53
N ARG A 27 33.87 -5.25 7.63
CA ARG A 27 33.72 -5.02 6.18
C ARG A 27 32.27 -4.78 5.79
N GLN A 28 31.33 -5.51 6.38
CA GLN A 28 29.89 -5.29 6.14
C GLN A 28 29.44 -3.93 6.65
N LEU A 29 29.78 -3.57 7.90
CA LEU A 29 29.44 -2.27 8.49
C LEU A 29 29.96 -1.10 7.65
N ARG A 30 31.17 -1.19 7.11
CA ARG A 30 31.72 -0.14 6.22
C ARG A 30 30.98 -0.04 4.88
N ARG A 31 30.47 -1.16 4.35
CA ARG A 31 29.63 -1.14 3.13
C ARG A 31 28.28 -0.52 3.44
N ASP A 32 27.62 -0.96 4.50
CA ASP A 32 26.31 -0.46 4.93
C ASP A 32 26.36 1.04 5.27
N GLU A 33 27.42 1.53 5.91
CA GLU A 33 27.60 2.96 6.18
C GLU A 33 27.73 3.77 4.87
N ARG A 34 28.49 3.25 3.90
CA ARG A 34 28.67 3.90 2.59
C ARG A 34 27.35 3.98 1.83
N ASP A 35 26.58 2.90 1.86
CA ASP A 35 25.30 2.81 1.15
C ASP A 35 24.25 3.69 1.85
N SER A 36 24.17 3.64 3.18
CA SER A 36 23.26 4.50 3.95
C SER A 36 23.57 6.00 3.81
N ARG A 37 24.82 6.40 3.57
CA ARG A 37 25.17 7.81 3.28
C ARG A 37 24.66 8.30 1.92
N ARG A 38 24.34 7.37 1.00
CA ARG A 38 23.80 7.67 -0.34
C ARG A 38 22.27 7.60 -0.38
N GLU A 39 21.66 7.01 0.65
CA GLU A 39 20.21 6.97 0.82
C GLU A 39 19.68 8.28 1.39
N TYR A 40 18.64 8.83 0.76
CA TYR A 40 17.88 9.94 1.30
C TYR A 40 16.57 9.44 1.91
N LYS A 41 16.38 9.71 3.21
CA LYS A 41 15.18 9.28 3.93
C LYS A 41 14.09 10.35 3.87
N LEU A 42 12.95 10.01 3.29
CA LEU A 42 11.81 10.92 3.14
C LEU A 42 10.67 10.51 4.07
N LEU A 43 10.38 11.35 5.07
CA LEU A 43 9.26 11.12 5.99
C LEU A 43 8.02 11.89 5.53
N LEU A 44 6.96 11.15 5.16
CA LEU A 44 5.67 11.74 4.82
C LEU A 44 4.77 11.83 6.06
N LEU A 45 4.48 13.06 6.47
CA LEU A 45 3.58 13.36 7.59
C LEU A 45 2.30 14.03 7.10
N GLY A 46 1.20 13.82 7.82
CA GLY A 46 -0.09 14.42 7.50
C GLY A 46 -1.23 13.70 8.19
N THR A 47 -2.39 14.35 8.26
CA THR A 47 -3.64 13.80 8.82
C THR A 47 -4.10 12.54 8.08
N GLY A 48 -5.05 11.80 8.65
CA GLY A 48 -5.72 10.71 7.94
C GLY A 48 -6.21 11.18 6.57
N GLU A 49 -6.14 10.31 5.56
CA GLU A 49 -6.64 10.56 4.21
C GLU A 49 -5.94 11.69 3.42
N SER A 50 -4.86 12.27 3.93
CA SER A 50 -4.08 13.34 3.26
C SER A 50 -3.31 12.91 2.00
N GLY A 51 -3.53 11.69 1.49
CA GLY A 51 -2.89 11.19 0.27
C GLY A 51 -1.47 10.61 0.41
N LYS A 52 -0.93 10.44 1.62
CA LYS A 52 0.43 9.88 1.84
C LYS A 52 0.64 8.52 1.18
N SER A 53 -0.26 7.58 1.44
CA SER A 53 -0.19 6.25 0.83
C SER A 53 -0.35 6.35 -0.69
N THR A 54 -1.18 7.28 -1.19
CA THR A 54 -1.33 7.54 -2.62
C THR A 54 -0.03 8.04 -3.25
N PHE A 55 0.70 8.92 -2.57
CA PHE A 55 2.02 9.38 -3.01
C PHE A 55 3.01 8.20 -3.13
N ILE A 56 3.07 7.33 -2.12
CA ILE A 56 3.94 6.14 -2.17
C ILE A 56 3.56 5.22 -3.34
N LYS A 57 2.25 5.00 -3.57
CA LYS A 57 1.76 4.22 -4.72
C LYS A 57 2.16 4.86 -6.06
N GLN A 58 2.13 6.20 -6.17
CA GLN A 58 2.59 6.92 -7.36
C GLN A 58 4.09 6.74 -7.59
N MET A 59 4.91 6.82 -6.54
CA MET A 59 6.35 6.56 -6.65
C MET A 59 6.62 5.14 -7.16
N ARG A 60 5.86 4.14 -6.69
CA ARG A 60 5.94 2.78 -7.22
C ARG A 60 5.59 2.68 -8.71
N ILE A 61 4.66 3.50 -9.20
CA ILE A 61 4.24 3.51 -10.62
C ILE A 61 5.28 4.20 -11.50
N ILE A 62 5.80 5.34 -11.08
CA ILE A 62 6.65 6.22 -11.92
C ILE A 62 8.13 5.80 -11.85
N HIS A 63 8.62 5.46 -10.66
CA HIS A 63 10.04 5.19 -10.40
C HIS A 63 10.31 3.73 -10.00
N GLY A 64 9.26 2.98 -9.66
CA GLY A 64 9.36 1.56 -9.33
C GLY A 64 9.10 0.63 -10.50
N ARG A 65 8.85 -0.65 -10.17
CA ARG A 65 8.44 -1.68 -11.14
C ARG A 65 6.95 -1.60 -11.50
N GLY A 66 6.22 -0.62 -10.97
CA GLY A 66 4.76 -0.55 -11.08
C GLY A 66 4.04 -1.67 -10.32
N TYR A 67 2.82 -1.96 -10.78
CA TYR A 67 1.98 -3.04 -10.29
C TYR A 67 1.79 -4.06 -11.41
N SER A 68 2.22 -5.29 -11.17
CA SER A 68 1.92 -6.42 -12.05
C SER A 68 0.43 -6.78 -11.99
N ASP A 69 -0.05 -7.61 -12.91
CA ASP A 69 -1.43 -8.07 -12.88
C ASP A 69 -1.72 -8.98 -11.67
N GLU A 70 -0.70 -9.65 -11.14
CA GLU A 70 -0.79 -10.39 -9.88
C GLU A 70 -0.94 -9.45 -8.68
N ASP A 71 -0.15 -8.36 -8.62
CA ASP A 71 -0.32 -7.33 -7.60
C ASP A 71 -1.74 -6.73 -7.65
N LYS A 72 -2.20 -6.35 -8.86
CA LYS A 72 -3.53 -5.76 -9.09
C LYS A 72 -4.65 -6.69 -8.63
N ARG A 73 -4.55 -8.00 -8.92
CA ARG A 73 -5.53 -8.99 -8.43
C ARG A 73 -5.67 -8.96 -6.90
N GLY A 74 -4.57 -8.78 -6.18
CA GLY A 74 -4.58 -8.64 -4.72
C GLY A 74 -5.44 -7.47 -4.21
N PHE A 75 -5.60 -6.40 -5.01
CA PHE A 75 -6.43 -5.25 -4.66
C PHE A 75 -7.93 -5.43 -4.95
N SER A 76 -8.32 -6.45 -5.72
CA SER A 76 -9.73 -6.65 -6.11
C SER A 76 -10.64 -6.77 -4.88
N ARG A 77 -10.22 -7.60 -3.91
CA ARG A 77 -10.91 -7.73 -2.62
C ARG A 77 -11.09 -6.38 -1.92
N LEU A 78 -10.02 -5.58 -1.84
CA LEU A 78 -10.04 -4.30 -1.14
C LEU A 78 -10.97 -3.29 -1.85
N VAL A 79 -11.02 -3.31 -3.18
CA VAL A 79 -11.97 -2.49 -3.96
C VAL A 79 -13.42 -2.87 -3.60
N HIS A 80 -13.75 -4.17 -3.59
CA HIS A 80 -15.09 -4.61 -3.19
C HIS A 80 -15.42 -4.17 -1.76
N GLN A 81 -14.49 -4.34 -0.82
CA GLN A 81 -14.67 -3.89 0.57
C GLN A 81 -14.94 -2.39 0.66
N ASN A 82 -14.16 -1.58 -0.07
CA ASN A 82 -14.33 -0.12 -0.11
C ASN A 82 -15.72 0.28 -0.63
N ILE A 83 -16.24 -0.42 -1.64
CA ILE A 83 -17.59 -0.19 -2.18
C ILE A 83 -18.66 -0.47 -1.12
N PHE A 84 -18.58 -1.63 -0.45
CA PHE A 84 -19.53 -1.96 0.61
C PHE A 84 -19.46 -0.96 1.77
N THR A 85 -18.25 -0.60 2.24
CA THR A 85 -18.09 0.43 3.28
C THR A 85 -18.72 1.76 2.86
N ALA A 86 -18.48 2.19 1.62
CA ALA A 86 -19.04 3.44 1.11
C ALA A 86 -20.57 3.41 1.07
N MET A 87 -21.15 2.31 0.58
CA MET A 87 -22.61 2.19 0.51
C MET A 87 -23.25 2.05 1.90
N GLN A 88 -22.65 1.30 2.82
CA GLN A 88 -23.12 1.19 4.22
C GLN A 88 -23.04 2.52 4.97
N ALA A 89 -22.09 3.40 4.63
CA ALA A 89 -22.00 4.74 5.21
C ALA A 89 -23.10 5.69 4.72
N MET A 90 -23.62 5.49 3.51
CA MET A 90 -24.67 6.34 2.92
C MET A 90 -26.09 5.80 3.11
N ALA A 91 -26.25 4.48 3.18
CA ALA A 91 -27.54 3.81 3.18
C ALA A 91 -27.69 2.89 4.39
N ASN A 92 -28.87 2.92 5.02
CA ASN A 92 -29.29 1.92 6.02
C ASN A 92 -30.14 0.81 5.38
N ALA A 93 -29.65 0.23 4.27
CA ALA A 93 -30.36 -0.80 3.53
C ALA A 93 -29.98 -2.20 4.05
N THR A 94 -30.96 -2.97 4.55
CA THR A 94 -30.73 -4.25 5.24
C THR A 94 -29.86 -5.24 4.46
N LEU A 95 -30.03 -5.32 3.13
CA LEU A 95 -29.27 -6.23 2.27
C LEU A 95 -27.77 -5.86 2.21
N VAL A 96 -27.43 -4.58 2.28
CA VAL A 96 -26.06 -4.07 2.20
C VAL A 96 -25.45 -3.94 3.60
N CYS A 97 -26.21 -3.44 4.58
CA CYS A 97 -25.78 -3.30 5.98
C CYS A 97 -25.60 -4.63 6.70
N GLY A 98 -26.24 -5.71 6.26
CA GLY A 98 -26.05 -7.05 6.80
C GLY A 98 -24.74 -7.74 6.37
N VAL A 99 -23.98 -7.13 5.45
CA VAL A 99 -22.73 -7.70 4.93
C VAL A 99 -21.56 -7.39 5.87
N ASP A 100 -20.88 -8.43 6.33
CA ASP A 100 -19.58 -8.30 6.99
C ASP A 100 -18.51 -7.95 5.94
N VAL A 101 -18.16 -6.65 5.88
CA VAL A 101 -17.21 -6.11 4.92
C VAL A 101 -15.86 -6.81 5.00
N GLU A 102 -15.39 -7.19 6.18
CA GLU A 102 -14.08 -7.80 6.32
C GLU A 102 -13.99 -9.16 5.62
N ARG A 103 -15.13 -9.86 5.49
CA ARG A 103 -15.23 -11.17 4.83
C ARG A 103 -15.51 -11.10 3.33
N VAL A 104 -15.81 -9.92 2.79
CA VAL A 104 -16.05 -9.74 1.36
C VAL A 104 -14.78 -10.09 0.57
N THR A 105 -14.93 -10.93 -0.45
CA THR A 105 -13.88 -11.29 -1.41
C THR A 105 -14.29 -10.97 -2.84
N THR A 106 -15.57 -11.19 -3.17
CA THR A 106 -16.15 -10.97 -4.49
C THR A 106 -17.37 -10.03 -4.40
N LEU A 107 -17.83 -9.54 -5.55
CA LEU A 107 -19.04 -8.74 -5.67
C LEU A 107 -20.06 -9.46 -6.59
N PRO A 108 -20.89 -10.37 -6.04
CA PRO A 108 -21.92 -11.06 -6.80
C PRO A 108 -22.96 -10.11 -7.41
N GLN A 109 -23.55 -10.50 -8.54
CA GLN A 109 -24.52 -9.68 -9.28
C GLN A 109 -25.70 -9.16 -8.43
N PRO A 110 -26.33 -9.94 -7.53
CA PRO A 110 -27.42 -9.42 -6.70
C PRO A 110 -27.02 -8.23 -5.82
N TYR A 111 -25.77 -8.22 -5.33
CA TYR A 111 -25.25 -7.09 -4.56
C TYR A 111 -24.86 -5.92 -5.47
N ALA A 112 -24.28 -6.20 -6.64
CA ALA A 112 -23.95 -5.18 -7.63
C ALA A 112 -25.20 -4.42 -8.09
N ASP A 113 -26.28 -5.14 -8.41
CA ASP A 113 -27.55 -4.56 -8.83
C ASP A 113 -28.21 -3.75 -7.71
N ALA A 114 -28.18 -4.26 -6.47
CA ALA A 114 -28.68 -3.53 -5.32
C ALA A 114 -27.90 -2.22 -5.09
N ILE A 115 -26.56 -2.26 -5.17
CA ILE A 115 -25.70 -1.09 -5.03
C ILE A 115 -25.94 -0.09 -6.17
N LYS A 116 -26.08 -0.54 -7.42
CA LYS A 116 -26.41 0.33 -8.57
C LYS A 116 -27.77 1.00 -8.42
N SER A 117 -28.77 0.24 -7.98
CA SER A 117 -30.12 0.74 -7.71
C SER A 117 -30.11 1.80 -6.62
N LEU A 118 -29.43 1.53 -5.49
CA LEU A 118 -29.24 2.51 -4.42
C LEU A 118 -28.46 3.73 -4.88
N TRP A 119 -27.39 3.55 -5.67
CA TRP A 119 -26.61 4.69 -6.18
C TRP A 119 -27.41 5.58 -7.12
N SER A 120 -28.38 5.03 -7.85
CA SER A 120 -29.27 5.79 -8.72
C SER A 120 -30.38 6.53 -7.96
N ASP A 121 -30.57 6.25 -6.66
CA ASP A 121 -31.57 6.90 -5.83
C ASP A 121 -31.19 8.35 -5.50
N ALA A 122 -32.18 9.25 -5.62
CA ALA A 122 -31.97 10.69 -5.38
C ALA A 122 -31.61 10.99 -3.92
N GLY A 123 -32.14 10.23 -2.96
CA GLY A 123 -31.80 10.37 -1.55
C GLY A 123 -30.35 9.97 -1.26
N ILE A 124 -29.86 8.89 -1.89
CA ILE A 124 -28.46 8.48 -1.78
C ILE A 124 -27.52 9.49 -2.45
N GLN A 125 -27.89 10.05 -3.61
CA GLN A 125 -27.12 11.13 -4.23
C GLN A 125 -27.05 12.37 -3.34
N GLU A 126 -28.17 12.75 -2.69
CA GLU A 126 -28.19 13.86 -1.72
C GLU A 126 -27.31 13.55 -0.49
N CYS A 127 -27.37 12.33 0.04
CA CYS A 127 -26.44 11.88 1.09
C CYS A 127 -24.98 12.05 0.66
N TYR A 128 -24.64 11.65 -0.57
CA TYR A 128 -23.29 11.82 -1.12
C TYR A 128 -22.89 13.30 -1.25
N HIS A 129 -23.79 14.18 -1.66
CA HIS A 129 -23.51 15.62 -1.72
C HIS A 129 -23.17 16.20 -0.34
N ARG A 130 -23.79 15.66 0.71
CA ARG A 130 -23.55 15.99 2.12
C ARG A 130 -22.43 15.17 2.77
N LYS A 131 -21.59 14.47 1.99
CA LYS A 131 -20.48 13.62 2.49
C LYS A 131 -19.46 14.33 3.40
N ARG A 132 -19.48 15.65 3.49
CA ARG A 132 -18.64 16.42 4.43
C ARG A 132 -19.13 16.33 5.89
N GLU A 133 -20.37 15.90 6.10
CA GLU A 133 -21.00 15.80 7.42
C GLU A 133 -20.68 14.48 8.14
N TYR A 134 -20.16 13.48 7.42
CA TYR A 134 -19.82 12.17 7.94
C TYR A 134 -18.56 11.61 7.25
N GLN A 135 -18.07 10.46 7.68
CA GLN A 135 -16.88 9.85 7.08
C GLN A 135 -17.25 9.02 5.85
N LEU A 136 -16.94 9.54 4.67
CA LEU A 136 -17.03 8.82 3.40
C LEU A 136 -15.74 8.98 2.61
N SER A 137 -15.26 7.89 2.01
CA SER A 137 -14.07 7.96 1.17
C SER A 137 -14.30 8.83 -0.06
N ASP A 138 -13.32 9.69 -0.39
CA ASP A 138 -13.36 10.50 -1.61
C ASP A 138 -13.45 9.68 -2.90
N SER A 139 -12.90 8.46 -2.88
CA SER A 139 -12.94 7.51 -4.00
C SER A 139 -14.30 6.84 -4.19
N ALA A 140 -15.27 7.03 -3.28
CA ALA A 140 -16.56 6.31 -3.31
C ALA A 140 -17.26 6.45 -4.67
N ARG A 141 -17.42 7.69 -5.15
CA ARG A 141 -18.07 7.96 -6.44
C ARG A 141 -17.37 7.29 -7.62
N TYR A 142 -16.04 7.30 -7.64
CA TYR A 142 -15.28 6.68 -8.73
C TYR A 142 -15.60 5.19 -8.87
N TYR A 143 -15.74 4.46 -7.77
CA TYR A 143 -16.10 3.05 -7.84
C TYR A 143 -17.59 2.82 -8.12
N LEU A 144 -18.47 3.64 -7.52
CA LEU A 144 -19.92 3.51 -7.69
C LEU A 144 -20.39 3.85 -9.11
N ASP A 145 -19.71 4.79 -9.78
CA ASP A 145 -19.95 5.11 -11.20
C ASP A 145 -19.44 4.01 -12.15
N GLU A 146 -18.49 3.17 -11.70
CA GLU A 146 -17.82 2.12 -12.49
C GLU A 146 -18.28 0.69 -12.12
N MET A 147 -19.48 0.57 -11.52
CA MET A 147 -19.98 -0.69 -10.98
C MET A 147 -20.11 -1.81 -12.02
N ASP A 148 -20.45 -1.49 -13.27
CA ASP A 148 -20.53 -2.48 -14.35
C ASP A 148 -19.19 -3.21 -14.54
N ARG A 149 -18.11 -2.43 -14.70
CA ARG A 149 -16.74 -2.96 -14.86
C ARG A 149 -16.26 -3.74 -13.64
N ILE A 150 -16.59 -3.28 -12.45
CA ILE A 150 -16.10 -3.88 -11.19
C ILE A 150 -16.86 -5.16 -10.83
N SER A 151 -18.15 -5.25 -11.19
CA SER A 151 -18.98 -6.44 -10.97
C SER A 151 -18.73 -7.59 -11.95
N ASP A 152 -17.91 -7.36 -12.98
CA ASP A 152 -17.59 -8.38 -13.98
C ASP A 152 -16.74 -9.52 -13.38
N ALA A 153 -17.03 -10.77 -13.77
CA ALA A 153 -16.32 -11.94 -13.25
C ALA A 153 -14.83 -11.96 -13.63
N SER A 154 -14.46 -11.28 -14.72
CA SER A 154 -13.08 -11.12 -15.21
C SER A 154 -12.42 -9.83 -14.71
N TYR A 155 -13.04 -9.11 -13.77
CA TYR A 155 -12.54 -7.84 -13.25
C TYR A 155 -11.09 -7.93 -12.76
N LEU A 156 -10.23 -7.17 -13.43
CA LEU A 156 -8.86 -6.90 -13.01
C LEU A 156 -8.73 -5.41 -12.67
N PRO A 157 -8.36 -5.05 -11.42
CA PRO A 157 -8.18 -3.66 -11.05
C PRO A 157 -7.15 -2.95 -11.94
N THR A 158 -7.46 -1.74 -12.35
CA THR A 158 -6.55 -0.85 -13.08
C THR A 158 -5.57 -0.18 -12.12
N GLN A 159 -4.52 0.45 -12.66
CA GLN A 159 -3.63 1.30 -11.83
C GLN A 159 -4.41 2.40 -11.11
N GLN A 160 -5.46 2.93 -11.73
CA GLN A 160 -6.30 3.97 -11.14
C GLN A 160 -7.12 3.43 -9.95
N ASP A 161 -7.61 2.19 -10.05
CA ASP A 161 -8.25 1.49 -8.94
C ASP A 161 -7.27 1.27 -7.79
N VAL A 162 -6.04 0.83 -8.10
CA VAL A 162 -4.99 0.61 -7.10
C VAL A 162 -4.59 1.92 -6.41
N LEU A 163 -4.54 3.04 -7.13
CA LEU A 163 -4.24 4.34 -6.54
C LEU A 163 -5.33 4.79 -5.56
N ARG A 164 -6.59 4.64 -5.96
CA ARG A 164 -7.77 5.14 -5.24
C ARG A 164 -8.21 4.26 -4.07
N VAL A 165 -7.84 2.97 -4.06
CA VAL A 165 -8.33 2.04 -3.04
C VAL A 165 -7.73 2.38 -1.69
N ARG A 166 -8.60 2.52 -0.68
CA ARG A 166 -8.17 2.73 0.69
C ARG A 166 -7.67 1.41 1.26
N VAL A 167 -6.42 1.45 1.71
CA VAL A 167 -5.79 0.35 2.46
C VAL A 167 -5.45 0.91 3.84
N PRO A 168 -5.97 0.33 4.93
CA PRO A 168 -5.56 0.71 6.27
C PRO A 168 -4.04 0.61 6.38
N THR A 169 -3.40 1.71 6.77
CA THR A 169 -1.94 1.70 6.98
C THR A 169 -1.67 1.13 8.36
N THR A 170 -1.19 -0.11 8.43
CA THR A 170 -0.78 -0.78 9.67
C THR A 170 0.71 -0.63 9.85
N GLY A 171 1.13 0.11 10.87
CA GLY A 171 2.56 0.32 11.18
C GLY A 171 3.27 1.26 10.20
N ILE A 172 4.60 1.12 10.14
CA ILE A 172 5.48 1.92 9.28
C ILE A 172 5.54 1.25 7.91
N ILE A 173 5.25 2.00 6.85
CA ILE A 173 5.41 1.55 5.47
C ILE A 173 6.64 2.25 4.90
N GLU A 174 7.67 1.47 4.56
CA GLU A 174 8.87 1.93 3.86
C GLU A 174 8.78 1.48 2.39
N TYR A 175 9.11 2.37 1.45
CA TYR A 175 9.16 2.02 0.03
C TYR A 175 10.41 2.63 -0.61
N PRO A 176 11.46 1.84 -0.83
CA PRO A 176 12.65 2.33 -1.51
C PRO A 176 12.36 2.53 -3.00
N PHE A 177 12.81 3.66 -3.54
CA PHE A 177 12.77 3.93 -4.98
C PHE A 177 14.01 4.71 -5.44
N ASP A 178 14.41 4.48 -6.67
CA ASP A 178 15.56 5.14 -7.29
C ASP A 178 15.08 6.31 -8.14
N LEU A 179 15.69 7.47 -7.95
CA LEU A 179 15.50 8.65 -8.80
C LEU A 179 16.86 9.01 -9.41
N GLU A 180 17.05 8.64 -10.68
CA GLU A 180 18.31 8.83 -11.41
C GLU A 180 19.49 8.14 -10.69
N ASP A 181 20.45 8.92 -10.17
CA ASP A 181 21.64 8.44 -9.45
C ASP A 181 21.45 8.42 -7.91
N VAL A 182 20.25 8.68 -7.41
CA VAL A 182 19.96 8.86 -5.99
C VAL A 182 18.89 7.87 -5.50
N VAL A 183 19.21 7.16 -4.40
CA VAL A 183 18.28 6.20 -3.77
C VAL A 183 17.48 6.91 -2.67
N PHE A 184 16.16 6.81 -2.71
CA PHE A 184 15.25 7.32 -1.69
C PHE A 184 14.63 6.16 -0.89
N ARG A 185 14.46 6.36 0.42
CA ARG A 185 13.88 5.38 1.35
C ARG A 185 12.86 6.00 2.31
#